data_AF-A0A365Z8R6-F1
#
_entry.id   AF-A0A365Z8R6-F1
#
_cell.length_a   1.000
_cell.length_b   1.000
_cell.length_c   1.000
_cell.angle_alpha   90.00
_cell.angle_beta   90.00
_cell.angle_gamma   90.00
#
_symmetry.space_group_name_H-M   'P 1'
#
loop_
_entity.id
_entity.type
_entity.pdbx_description
1 polymer ?
#
loop_
_entity_poly.entity_id
_entity_poly.type
_entity_poly.pdbx_seq_one_letter_code
_entity_poly.pdbx_strand_id
1 'polypeptide(L)'
;MRRALRRARDGAPLDVTEAAVLLAAEGKDLDALLAAASRVRDAGLAAEGRTGVVTYSRKVFVPLTRLCRDRCGYCTFATVPGRVDSPYLERDEVLEIARAGAAAGCREALFTLGDRPEDRWPQARHWLAERGYESTVDYLRSCAVAVLEETGLLPHLNPGVLSWQELHRLKPVAPSMGMMLETTARRLWSEKGGPHFGSPDKEPAVRLRVLADAGRVGVPFTTGILIGIGETLAERAESLFAIRAVAREYGHVQEVIVQNFRSKPDTAMRATPDAGLTALAATVAVARLVLGPTMRVQAPPNLVGGEHALLLRAGIDDWGGVSPVTPDHVNPGHPWPRIDELAAHSEAAGFTLRERLTVYPPYVLAGSPWIDARLHAHVAALADPATGLADESATPEGRPWQEPDGGEIGTTGRADLHTTVDTAGRSSDRRGDFDSVYGDWDALRERAPGRGAPARLDGDVKAALALAEARPSALLDPACEAEATDLLLADGPALEALARLADDVRADVVGDDVTYVVNRNINFSNVCYVGC
;
A
#
# COMPACT_ATOMS: atom_id res chain seq x y z
N MET A 1 -19.93 12.10 22.52
CA MET A 1 -20.84 11.37 21.61
C MET A 1 -21.70 12.29 20.73
N ARG A 2 -22.74 12.96 21.25
CA ARG A 2 -23.69 13.79 20.45
C ARG A 2 -23.05 14.75 19.44
N ARG A 3 -21.98 15.46 19.81
CA ARG A 3 -21.25 16.38 18.92
C ARG A 3 -20.58 15.64 17.75
N ALA A 4 -19.90 14.53 18.04
CA ALA A 4 -19.22 13.73 17.04
C ALA A 4 -20.21 13.08 16.06
N LEU A 5 -21.34 12.54 16.56
CA LEU A 5 -22.41 11.99 15.72
C LEU A 5 -23.05 13.03 14.80
N ARG A 6 -23.28 14.25 15.32
CA ARG A 6 -23.77 15.35 14.48
C ARG A 6 -22.79 15.65 13.35
N ARG A 7 -21.50 15.80 13.66
CA ARG A 7 -20.46 16.07 12.65
C ARG A 7 -20.36 14.95 11.62
N ALA A 8 -20.36 13.69 12.05
CA ALA A 8 -20.38 12.53 11.16
C ALA A 8 -21.61 12.54 10.24
N ARG A 9 -22.80 12.84 10.78
CA ARG A 9 -24.03 12.93 10.00
C ARG A 9 -23.99 14.03 8.95
N ASP A 10 -23.43 15.18 9.32
CA ASP A 10 -23.34 16.38 8.48
C ASP A 10 -22.14 16.32 7.51
N GLY A 11 -21.40 15.21 7.46
CA GLY A 11 -20.25 15.01 6.56
C GLY A 11 -19.01 15.84 6.91
N ALA A 12 -18.93 16.36 8.14
CA ALA A 12 -17.79 17.17 8.55
C ALA A 12 -16.55 16.28 8.81
N PRO A 13 -15.33 16.76 8.50
CA PRO A 13 -14.10 16.04 8.84
C PRO A 13 -14.02 15.75 10.33
N LEU A 14 -13.77 14.48 10.68
CA LEU A 14 -13.56 14.05 12.06
C LEU A 14 -12.07 14.21 12.42
N ASP A 15 -11.81 14.55 13.67
CA ASP A 15 -10.48 14.42 14.28
C ASP A 15 -10.34 13.09 15.04
N VAL A 16 -9.12 12.79 15.51
CA VAL A 16 -8.81 11.54 16.24
C VAL A 16 -9.64 11.41 17.52
N THR A 17 -9.89 12.51 18.23
CA THR A 17 -10.65 12.49 19.49
C THR A 17 -12.14 12.19 19.21
N GLU A 18 -12.71 12.81 18.19
CA GLU A 18 -14.08 12.55 17.75
C GLU A 18 -14.24 11.10 17.29
N ALA A 19 -13.29 10.58 16.51
CA ALA A 19 -13.28 9.18 16.09
C ALA A 19 -13.18 8.22 17.30
N ALA A 20 -12.27 8.48 18.25
CA ALA A 20 -12.12 7.68 19.46
C ALA A 20 -13.41 7.66 20.30
N VAL A 21 -14.12 8.80 20.38
CA VAL A 21 -15.43 8.88 21.03
C VAL A 21 -16.49 8.05 20.30
N LEU A 22 -16.52 8.09 18.96
CA LEU A 22 -17.48 7.32 18.15
C LEU A 22 -17.22 5.80 18.23
N LEU A 23 -15.97 5.37 18.42
CA LEU A 23 -15.64 3.95 18.61
C LEU A 23 -16.29 3.34 19.86
N ALA A 24 -16.70 4.16 20.83
CA ALA A 24 -17.43 3.73 22.03
C ALA A 24 -18.97 3.74 21.85
N ALA A 25 -19.48 3.91 20.62
CA ALA A 25 -20.92 4.00 20.38
C ALA A 25 -21.63 2.66 20.61
N GLU A 26 -22.73 2.71 21.36
CA GLU A 26 -23.60 1.58 21.66
C GLU A 26 -25.08 1.98 21.53
N GLY A 27 -25.98 0.99 21.42
CA GLY A 27 -27.42 1.21 21.34
C GLY A 27 -27.81 2.25 20.28
N LYS A 28 -28.58 3.27 20.69
CA LYS A 28 -29.06 4.34 19.78
C LYS A 28 -27.94 5.18 19.17
N ASP A 29 -26.83 5.34 19.87
CA ASP A 29 -25.67 6.08 19.34
C ASP A 29 -24.96 5.25 18.26
N LEU A 30 -24.89 3.93 18.43
CA LEU A 30 -24.40 3.03 17.39
C LEU A 30 -25.30 3.07 16.16
N ASP A 31 -26.62 2.96 16.31
CA ASP A 31 -27.54 3.02 15.17
C ASP A 31 -27.39 4.32 14.36
N ALA A 32 -27.19 5.46 15.04
CA ALA A 32 -26.94 6.74 14.39
C ALA A 32 -25.59 6.77 13.65
N LEU A 33 -24.54 6.17 14.23
CA LEU A 33 -23.22 6.01 13.61
C LEU A 33 -23.30 5.13 12.35
N LEU A 34 -23.94 3.96 12.44
CA LEU A 34 -24.15 3.05 11.31
C LEU A 34 -24.90 3.74 10.16
N ALA A 35 -25.95 4.50 10.48
CA ALA A 35 -26.70 5.25 9.48
C ALA A 35 -25.84 6.30 8.76
N ALA A 36 -24.91 6.96 9.47
CA ALA A 36 -23.98 7.91 8.85
C ALA A 36 -22.97 7.21 7.95
N ALA A 37 -22.37 6.11 8.42
CA ALA A 37 -21.40 5.33 7.64
C ALA A 37 -22.02 4.71 6.38
N SER A 38 -23.23 4.15 6.48
CA SER A 38 -23.98 3.62 5.33
C SER A 38 -24.18 4.67 4.24
N ARG A 39 -24.58 5.91 4.59
CA ARG A 39 -24.73 6.99 3.60
C ARG A 39 -23.41 7.32 2.88
N VAL A 40 -22.29 7.30 3.59
CA VAL A 40 -20.96 7.54 2.99
C VAL A 40 -20.58 6.39 2.05
N ARG A 41 -20.84 5.13 2.44
CA ARG A 41 -20.63 3.95 1.59
C ARG A 41 -21.49 4.02 0.32
N ASP A 42 -22.78 4.32 0.46
CA ASP A 42 -23.72 4.40 -0.66
C ASP A 42 -23.35 5.53 -1.64
N ALA A 43 -22.93 6.69 -1.12
CA ALA A 43 -22.44 7.80 -1.95
C ALA A 43 -21.18 7.41 -2.74
N GLY A 44 -20.26 6.67 -2.11
CA GLY A 44 -19.06 6.15 -2.77
C GLY A 44 -19.37 5.13 -3.86
N LEU A 45 -20.28 4.20 -3.59
CA LEU A 45 -20.74 3.24 -4.59
C LEU A 45 -21.44 3.93 -5.77
N ALA A 46 -22.28 4.93 -5.51
CA ALA A 46 -22.95 5.68 -6.56
C ALA A 46 -21.97 6.46 -7.45
N ALA A 47 -20.93 7.07 -6.85
CA ALA A 47 -19.88 7.77 -7.58
C ALA A 47 -19.07 6.86 -8.51
N GLU A 48 -18.95 5.56 -8.16
CA GLU A 48 -18.30 4.55 -8.99
C GLU A 48 -19.27 3.82 -9.94
N GLY A 49 -20.54 4.22 -10.02
CA GLY A 49 -21.54 3.53 -10.85
C GLY A 49 -21.91 2.13 -10.35
N ARG A 50 -21.66 1.84 -9.06
CA ARG A 50 -21.82 0.54 -8.40
C ARG A 50 -22.90 0.58 -7.30
N THR A 51 -23.91 1.44 -7.46
CA THR A 51 -25.01 1.58 -6.48
C THR A 51 -25.60 0.22 -6.12
N GLY A 52 -25.67 -0.08 -4.82
CA GLY A 52 -26.22 -1.33 -4.31
C GLY A 52 -25.35 -2.57 -4.59
N VAL A 53 -24.09 -2.42 -4.97
CA VAL A 53 -23.17 -3.55 -5.19
C VAL A 53 -22.25 -3.73 -3.99
N VAL A 54 -22.13 -4.96 -3.50
CA VAL A 54 -21.09 -5.40 -2.57
C VAL A 54 -20.20 -6.41 -3.29
N THR A 55 -18.88 -6.31 -3.11
CA THR A 55 -17.94 -7.20 -3.81
C THR A 55 -17.34 -8.28 -2.93
N TYR A 56 -16.78 -9.30 -3.57
CA TYR A 56 -15.91 -10.30 -2.95
C TYR A 56 -14.89 -10.78 -4.00
N SER A 57 -13.75 -11.30 -3.55
CA SER A 57 -12.79 -11.99 -4.44
C SER A 57 -12.86 -13.49 -4.22
N ARG A 58 -13.00 -14.26 -5.30
CA ARG A 58 -12.96 -15.72 -5.25
C ARG A 58 -11.52 -16.21 -5.36
N LYS A 59 -10.98 -16.78 -4.29
CA LYS A 59 -9.54 -17.08 -4.17
C LYS A 59 -9.23 -18.48 -3.67
N VAL A 60 -7.99 -18.92 -3.88
CA VAL A 60 -7.36 -19.96 -3.07
C VAL A 60 -6.33 -19.35 -2.11
N PHE A 61 -6.16 -19.94 -0.93
CA PHE A 61 -5.17 -19.55 0.06
C PHE A 61 -3.95 -20.47 -0.09
N VAL A 62 -2.79 -19.90 -0.42
CA VAL A 62 -1.52 -20.61 -0.55
C VAL A 62 -0.64 -20.27 0.66
N PRO A 63 -0.57 -21.15 1.69
CA PRO A 63 0.24 -20.93 2.88
C PRO A 63 1.71 -21.30 2.61
N LEU A 64 2.40 -20.54 1.74
CA LEU A 64 3.71 -20.89 1.19
C LEU A 64 4.72 -21.32 2.27
N THR A 65 4.71 -20.63 3.41
CA THR A 65 5.35 -21.11 4.63
C THR A 65 4.59 -20.66 5.86
N ARG A 66 4.50 -21.55 6.85
CA ARG A 66 3.98 -21.25 8.19
C ARG A 66 5.10 -20.91 9.17
N LEU A 67 6.36 -20.94 8.75
CA LEU A 67 7.47 -20.49 9.59
C LEU A 67 7.54 -18.97 9.55
N CYS A 68 7.91 -18.35 10.67
CA CYS A 68 8.01 -16.90 10.78
C CYS A 68 9.12 -16.53 11.77
N ARG A 69 9.78 -15.38 11.58
CA ARG A 69 10.71 -14.84 12.58
C ARG A 69 9.98 -14.21 13.75
N ASP A 70 8.81 -13.63 13.52
CA ASP A 70 7.96 -13.02 14.55
C ASP A 70 7.36 -14.03 15.54
N ARG A 71 6.80 -13.49 16.64
CA ARG A 71 6.21 -14.23 17.77
C ARG A 71 4.90 -13.59 18.24
N CYS A 72 4.04 -13.21 17.30
CA CYS A 72 2.77 -12.55 17.61
C CYS A 72 1.91 -13.38 18.55
N GLY A 73 1.52 -12.81 19.69
CA GLY A 73 0.84 -13.50 20.79
C GLY A 73 -0.55 -14.04 20.45
N TYR A 74 -1.18 -13.57 19.36
CA TYR A 74 -2.49 -14.00 18.86
C TYR A 74 -2.43 -14.94 17.65
N CYS A 75 -1.25 -15.15 17.06
CA CYS A 75 -1.14 -15.79 15.75
C CYS A 75 -1.03 -17.31 15.88
N THR A 76 -1.93 -18.05 15.23
CA THR A 76 -1.85 -19.52 15.06
C THR A 76 -1.25 -19.94 13.72
N PHE A 77 -1.11 -19.00 12.78
CA PHE A 77 -0.54 -19.29 11.47
C PHE A 77 0.95 -19.60 11.58
N ALA A 78 1.68 -18.77 12.34
CA ALA A 78 3.09 -18.97 12.60
C ALA A 78 3.33 -20.21 13.48
N THR A 79 4.24 -21.08 13.04
CA THR A 79 4.63 -22.30 13.75
C THR A 79 6.15 -22.48 13.74
N VAL A 80 6.63 -23.62 14.22
CA VAL A 80 8.05 -23.97 14.33
C VAL A 80 8.40 -25.14 13.41
N PRO A 81 9.68 -25.29 13.00
CA PRO A 81 10.11 -26.34 12.06
C PRO A 81 9.68 -27.75 12.46
N GLY A 82 9.69 -28.09 13.75
CA GLY A 82 9.28 -29.42 14.23
C GLY A 82 7.77 -29.71 14.21
N ARG A 83 6.94 -28.80 13.67
CA ARG A 83 5.48 -28.92 13.54
C ARG A 83 4.99 -28.81 12.09
N VAL A 84 5.91 -28.86 11.14
CA VAL A 84 5.64 -28.85 9.70
C VAL A 84 6.42 -29.99 9.06
N ASP A 85 5.86 -30.60 8.02
CA ASP A 85 6.55 -31.64 7.27
C ASP A 85 7.69 -31.06 6.41
N SER A 86 7.48 -29.85 5.88
CA SER A 86 8.46 -29.07 5.12
C SER A 86 8.45 -27.60 5.57
N PRO A 87 9.61 -26.90 5.61
CA PRO A 87 9.69 -25.47 5.87
C PRO A 87 8.84 -24.60 4.93
N TYR A 88 8.71 -24.99 3.66
CA TYR A 88 7.88 -24.33 2.65
C TYR A 88 7.12 -25.39 1.84
N LEU A 89 6.00 -24.99 1.24
CA LEU A 89 5.39 -25.78 0.17
C LEU A 89 6.34 -25.84 -1.03
N GLU A 90 6.48 -27.01 -1.64
CA GLU A 90 7.13 -27.16 -2.94
C GLU A 90 6.31 -26.47 -4.04
N ARG A 91 6.97 -26.12 -5.15
CA ARG A 91 6.32 -25.43 -6.27
C ARG A 91 5.16 -26.24 -6.84
N ASP A 92 5.29 -27.56 -6.90
CA ASP A 92 4.23 -28.44 -7.40
C ASP A 92 3.01 -28.45 -6.46
N GLU A 93 3.21 -28.42 -5.14
CA GLU A 93 2.12 -28.31 -4.15
C GLU A 93 1.39 -26.97 -4.28
N VAL A 94 2.14 -25.88 -4.53
CA VAL A 94 1.54 -24.55 -4.83
C VAL A 94 0.68 -24.62 -6.09
N LEU A 95 1.19 -25.25 -7.15
CA LEU A 95 0.47 -25.41 -8.41
C LEU A 95 -0.74 -26.32 -8.28
N GLU A 96 -0.69 -27.37 -7.46
CA GLU A 96 -1.85 -28.22 -7.17
C GLU A 96 -2.99 -27.41 -6.51
N ILE A 97 -2.67 -26.57 -5.52
CA ILE A 97 -3.65 -25.67 -4.90
C ILE A 97 -4.22 -24.69 -5.93
N ALA A 98 -3.35 -24.08 -6.75
CA ALA A 98 -3.76 -23.11 -7.76
C ALA A 98 -4.63 -23.74 -8.86
N ARG A 99 -4.29 -24.94 -9.35
CA ARG A 99 -5.10 -25.68 -10.33
C ARG A 99 -6.46 -26.07 -9.77
N ALA A 100 -6.53 -26.50 -8.50
CA ALA A 100 -7.80 -26.74 -7.83
C ALA A 100 -8.65 -25.46 -7.73
N GLY A 101 -8.01 -24.32 -7.49
CA GLY A 101 -8.63 -22.99 -7.53
C GLY A 101 -9.20 -22.64 -8.91
N ALA A 102 -8.38 -22.75 -9.95
CA ALA A 102 -8.80 -22.48 -11.33
C ALA A 102 -9.96 -23.37 -11.75
N ALA A 103 -9.92 -24.66 -11.41
CA ALA A 103 -11.02 -25.60 -11.66
C ALA A 103 -12.33 -25.24 -10.91
N ALA A 104 -12.22 -24.57 -9.75
CA ALA A 104 -13.36 -24.05 -8.99
C ALA A 104 -13.78 -22.62 -9.40
N GLY A 105 -13.17 -22.08 -10.46
CA GLY A 105 -13.43 -20.74 -10.99
C GLY A 105 -12.87 -19.59 -10.14
N CYS A 106 -11.93 -19.84 -9.23
CA CYS A 106 -11.21 -18.78 -8.53
C CYS A 106 -10.42 -17.93 -9.53
N ARG A 107 -10.19 -16.65 -9.21
CA ARG A 107 -9.38 -15.72 -10.02
C ARG A 107 -8.12 -15.23 -9.30
N GLU A 108 -8.04 -15.49 -8.00
CA GLU A 108 -6.96 -15.05 -7.13
C GLU A 108 -6.24 -16.23 -6.47
N ALA A 109 -4.91 -16.16 -6.43
CA ALA A 109 -4.06 -16.97 -5.58
C ALA A 109 -3.47 -16.10 -4.46
N LEU A 110 -4.05 -16.20 -3.27
CA LEU A 110 -3.62 -15.47 -2.08
C LEU A 110 -2.42 -16.17 -1.45
N PHE A 111 -1.22 -15.67 -1.71
CA PHE A 111 -0.02 -16.10 -1.02
C PHE A 111 0.06 -15.45 0.35
N THR A 112 0.06 -16.28 1.39
CA THR A 112 0.30 -15.83 2.77
C THR A 112 1.43 -16.63 3.37
N LEU A 113 2.33 -15.95 4.05
CA LEU A 113 3.55 -16.54 4.60
C LEU A 113 3.99 -15.79 5.85
N GLY A 114 4.82 -16.43 6.66
CA GLY A 114 5.48 -15.74 7.77
C GLY A 114 6.66 -14.89 7.28
N ASP A 115 6.92 -13.79 7.98
CA ASP A 115 8.01 -12.87 7.68
C ASP A 115 9.37 -13.54 7.92
N ARG A 116 10.20 -13.56 6.86
CA ARG A 116 11.62 -13.94 6.83
C ARG A 116 12.02 -15.07 7.79
N PRO A 117 11.39 -16.25 7.71
CA PRO A 117 11.71 -17.37 8.59
C PRO A 117 13.20 -17.77 8.54
N GLU A 118 13.88 -17.57 7.42
CA GLU A 118 15.31 -17.84 7.22
C GLU A 118 16.23 -17.06 8.17
N ASP A 119 15.80 -15.92 8.71
CA ASP A 119 16.55 -15.14 9.69
C ASP A 119 16.53 -15.74 11.09
N ARG A 120 15.52 -16.56 11.39
CA ARG A 120 15.36 -17.21 12.70
C ARG A 120 15.65 -18.70 12.65
N TRP A 121 15.29 -19.36 11.56
CA TRP A 121 15.28 -20.82 11.44
C TRP A 121 16.32 -21.27 10.41
N PRO A 122 17.42 -21.91 10.84
CA PRO A 122 18.41 -22.50 9.93
C PRO A 122 17.80 -23.50 8.94
N GLN A 123 16.73 -24.21 9.34
CA GLN A 123 15.99 -25.13 8.48
C GLN A 123 15.39 -24.42 7.26
N ALA A 124 14.82 -23.23 7.45
CA ALA A 124 14.25 -22.44 6.36
C ALA A 124 15.34 -21.93 5.42
N ARG A 125 16.47 -21.47 5.97
CA ARG A 125 17.64 -21.02 5.18
C ARG A 125 18.25 -22.16 4.36
N HIS A 126 18.43 -23.32 4.98
CA HIS A 126 18.99 -24.49 4.30
C HIS A 126 18.08 -24.98 3.17
N TRP A 127 16.77 -25.07 3.44
CA TRP A 127 15.78 -25.48 2.44
C TRP A 127 15.78 -24.58 1.20
N LEU A 128 15.87 -23.25 1.40
CA LEU A 128 15.97 -22.28 0.30
C LEU A 128 17.26 -22.47 -0.50
N ALA A 129 18.40 -22.58 0.19
CA ALA A 129 19.72 -22.73 -0.44
C ALA A 129 19.82 -24.01 -1.28
N GLU A 130 19.27 -25.13 -0.81
CA GLU A 130 19.21 -26.40 -1.57
C GLU A 130 18.43 -26.29 -2.88
N ARG A 131 17.48 -25.35 -2.95
CA ARG A 131 16.66 -25.06 -4.13
C ARG A 131 17.18 -23.87 -4.94
N GLY A 132 18.33 -23.31 -4.56
CA GLY A 132 18.98 -22.20 -5.27
C GLY A 132 18.35 -20.84 -5.03
N TYR A 133 17.60 -20.66 -3.95
CA TYR A 133 17.01 -19.37 -3.57
C TYR A 133 17.80 -18.72 -2.43
N GLU A 134 18.03 -17.41 -2.52
CA GLU A 134 18.74 -16.65 -1.49
C GLU A 134 17.80 -16.21 -0.36
N SER A 135 16.52 -16.01 -0.66
CA SER A 135 15.51 -15.53 0.28
C SER A 135 14.12 -16.12 0.04
N THR A 136 13.26 -16.00 1.05
CA THR A 136 11.82 -16.32 0.94
C THR A 136 11.16 -15.52 -0.19
N VAL A 137 11.57 -14.27 -0.40
CA VAL A 137 11.01 -13.39 -1.45
C VAL A 137 11.34 -13.91 -2.85
N ASP A 138 12.55 -14.45 -3.05
CA ASP A 138 12.94 -15.05 -4.34
C ASP A 138 12.10 -16.26 -4.67
N TYR A 139 11.86 -17.11 -3.68
CA TYR A 139 11.04 -18.28 -3.84
C TYR A 139 9.57 -17.92 -4.09
N LEU A 140 9.04 -16.95 -3.34
CA LEU A 140 7.69 -16.41 -3.55
C LEU A 140 7.50 -15.89 -4.98
N ARG A 141 8.47 -15.13 -5.51
CA ARG A 141 8.43 -14.65 -6.90
C ARG A 141 8.38 -15.80 -7.90
N SER A 142 9.21 -16.83 -7.70
CA SER A 142 9.24 -18.02 -8.55
C SER A 142 7.89 -18.74 -8.59
N CYS A 143 7.28 -18.94 -7.41
CA CYS A 143 5.94 -19.52 -7.30
C CYS A 143 4.85 -18.64 -7.95
N ALA A 144 4.91 -17.32 -7.77
CA ALA A 144 3.93 -16.39 -8.35
C ALA A 144 3.97 -16.41 -9.89
N VAL A 145 5.16 -16.45 -10.48
CA VAL A 145 5.34 -16.63 -11.94
C VAL A 145 4.71 -17.94 -12.40
N ALA A 146 5.02 -19.06 -11.73
CA ALA A 146 4.49 -20.37 -12.09
C ALA A 146 2.94 -20.40 -12.02
N VAL A 147 2.34 -19.76 -11.01
CA VAL A 147 0.87 -19.66 -10.90
C VAL A 147 0.26 -18.90 -12.07
N LEU A 148 0.84 -17.76 -12.46
CA LEU A 148 0.41 -17.00 -13.64
C LEU A 148 0.50 -17.84 -14.92
N GLU A 149 1.65 -18.49 -15.14
CA GLU A 149 1.94 -19.22 -16.37
C GLU A 149 1.17 -20.52 -16.53
N GLU A 150 0.90 -21.22 -15.44
CA GLU A 150 0.32 -22.57 -15.50
C GLU A 150 -1.17 -22.62 -15.16
N THR A 151 -1.70 -21.59 -14.48
CA THR A 151 -3.10 -21.63 -13.98
C THR A 151 -3.92 -20.41 -14.35
N GLY A 152 -3.27 -19.29 -14.70
CA GLY A 152 -3.97 -18.03 -14.98
C GLY A 152 -4.54 -17.32 -13.75
N LEU A 153 -4.39 -17.86 -12.53
CA LEU A 153 -4.77 -17.15 -11.32
C LEU A 153 -3.86 -15.93 -11.10
N LEU A 154 -4.44 -14.84 -10.59
CA LEU A 154 -3.70 -13.62 -10.26
C LEU A 154 -3.11 -13.71 -8.84
N PRO A 155 -1.79 -13.60 -8.66
CA PRO A 155 -1.18 -13.61 -7.34
C PRO A 155 -1.54 -12.36 -6.53
N HIS A 156 -2.03 -12.57 -5.31
CA HIS A 156 -2.06 -11.56 -4.25
C HIS A 156 -1.01 -11.92 -3.20
N LEU A 157 -0.01 -11.06 -3.00
CA LEU A 157 1.10 -11.39 -2.11
C LEU A 157 0.95 -10.71 -0.75
N ASN A 158 0.87 -11.49 0.32
CA ASN A 158 0.96 -11.02 1.72
C ASN A 158 2.25 -11.53 2.41
N PRO A 159 3.45 -11.06 2.01
CA PRO A 159 4.73 -11.52 2.55
C PRO A 159 5.20 -10.81 3.83
N GLY A 160 4.36 -9.93 4.40
CA GLY A 160 4.73 -9.13 5.55
C GLY A 160 5.65 -7.96 5.17
N VAL A 161 6.70 -7.71 5.95
CA VAL A 161 7.57 -6.54 5.76
C VAL A 161 8.53 -6.72 4.57
N LEU A 162 8.32 -5.88 3.55
CA LEU A 162 9.16 -5.78 2.37
C LEU A 162 9.99 -4.49 2.37
N SER A 163 11.21 -4.58 1.85
CA SER A 163 11.98 -3.40 1.44
C SER A 163 11.46 -2.84 0.12
N TRP A 164 11.81 -1.59 -0.18
CA TRP A 164 11.52 -0.95 -1.47
C TRP A 164 12.02 -1.76 -2.68
N GLN A 165 13.21 -2.37 -2.58
CA GLN A 165 13.76 -3.22 -3.64
C GLN A 165 12.93 -4.49 -3.86
N GLU A 166 12.46 -5.11 -2.77
CA GLU A 166 11.62 -6.31 -2.86
C GLU A 166 10.23 -5.98 -3.40
N LEU A 167 9.65 -4.82 -3.06
CA LEU A 167 8.40 -4.34 -3.68
C LEU A 167 8.55 -4.20 -5.20
N HIS A 168 9.62 -3.54 -5.67
CA HIS A 168 9.94 -3.47 -7.10
C HIS A 168 10.14 -4.85 -7.73
N ARG A 169 10.78 -5.76 -7.00
CA ARG A 169 10.99 -7.13 -7.45
C ARG A 169 9.70 -7.95 -7.44
N LEU A 170 8.67 -7.64 -6.67
CA LEU A 170 7.43 -8.41 -6.67
C LEU A 170 6.33 -7.80 -7.56
N LYS A 171 6.38 -6.50 -7.83
CA LYS A 171 5.37 -5.81 -8.64
C LYS A 171 5.11 -6.46 -10.01
N PRO A 172 6.13 -6.95 -10.75
CA PRO A 172 5.90 -7.59 -12.04
C PRO A 172 5.20 -8.95 -12.00
N VAL A 173 4.94 -9.52 -10.82
CA VAL A 173 4.35 -10.85 -10.66
C VAL A 173 3.06 -10.85 -9.83
N ALA A 174 2.60 -9.69 -9.37
CA ALA A 174 1.41 -9.57 -8.55
C ALA A 174 0.67 -8.26 -8.82
N PRO A 175 -0.59 -8.31 -9.32
CA PRO A 175 -1.42 -7.10 -9.48
C PRO A 175 -1.74 -6.41 -8.16
N SER A 176 -1.61 -7.14 -7.05
CA SER A 176 -1.93 -6.68 -5.71
C SER A 176 -1.01 -7.30 -4.68
N MET A 177 -0.71 -6.53 -3.62
CA MET A 177 -0.02 -7.03 -2.44
C MET A 177 -0.74 -6.54 -1.18
N GLY A 178 -0.33 -7.04 -0.02
CA GLY A 178 -0.87 -6.54 1.22
C GLY A 178 -0.01 -6.81 2.44
N MET A 179 -0.36 -6.08 3.50
CA MET A 179 0.17 -6.24 4.83
C MET A 179 -0.74 -5.50 5.81
N MET A 180 -1.29 -6.20 6.80
CA MET A 180 -2.04 -5.56 7.89
C MET A 180 -1.16 -4.58 8.66
N LEU A 181 -1.56 -3.33 8.87
CA LEU A 181 -0.87 -2.44 9.81
C LEU A 181 -1.00 -2.96 11.25
N GLU A 182 -2.13 -3.63 11.54
CA GLU A 182 -2.54 -4.14 12.86
C GLU A 182 -2.88 -3.00 13.82
N THR A 183 -1.89 -2.17 14.18
CA THR A 183 -2.00 -1.07 15.12
C THR A 183 -0.80 -0.13 15.04
N THR A 184 -0.97 1.15 15.37
CA THR A 184 0.12 2.11 15.59
C THR A 184 0.59 2.17 17.05
N ALA A 185 -0.02 1.41 17.96
CA ALA A 185 0.29 1.42 19.39
C ALA A 185 1.67 0.83 19.68
N ARG A 186 2.70 1.69 19.77
CA ARG A 186 4.09 1.26 19.99
C ARG A 186 4.27 0.39 21.23
N ARG A 187 3.54 0.68 22.31
CA ARG A 187 3.61 -0.09 23.57
C ARG A 187 3.26 -1.57 23.40
N LEU A 188 2.35 -1.91 22.48
CA LEU A 188 1.95 -3.30 22.22
C LEU A 188 3.09 -4.13 21.60
N TRP A 189 4.06 -3.44 20.97
CA TRP A 189 5.28 -4.02 20.42
C TRP A 189 6.47 -3.91 21.37
N SER A 190 6.68 -2.77 22.02
CA SER A 190 7.89 -2.53 22.83
C SER A 190 7.83 -3.08 24.25
N GLU A 191 6.66 -3.21 24.85
CA GLU A 191 6.51 -3.62 26.25
C GLU A 191 6.36 -5.14 26.41
N LYS A 192 7.04 -5.69 27.41
CA LYS A 192 6.95 -7.13 27.71
C LYS A 192 5.50 -7.51 28.05
N GLY A 193 4.99 -8.54 27.37
CA GLY A 193 3.60 -8.99 27.52
C GLY A 193 2.65 -8.38 26.50
N GLY A 194 3.08 -7.41 25.70
CA GLY A 194 2.33 -6.94 24.54
C GLY A 194 2.18 -8.02 23.46
N PRO A 195 1.12 -7.96 22.63
CA PRO A 195 0.82 -8.96 21.60
C PRO A 195 1.91 -9.07 20.53
N HIS A 196 2.72 -8.02 20.36
CA HIS A 196 3.78 -7.95 19.36
C HIS A 196 5.19 -7.98 19.98
N PHE A 197 5.30 -8.16 21.29
CA PHE A 197 6.60 -8.21 21.97
C PHE A 197 7.48 -9.34 21.43
N GLY A 198 8.70 -9.01 21.01
CA GLY A 198 9.63 -9.96 20.39
C GLY A 198 9.32 -10.30 18.92
N SER A 199 8.53 -9.46 18.24
CA SER A 199 8.23 -9.54 16.81
C SER A 199 8.79 -8.31 16.08
N PRO A 200 10.02 -8.36 15.52
CA PRO A 200 10.66 -7.20 14.91
C PRO A 200 9.82 -6.56 13.79
N ASP A 201 9.08 -7.33 13.01
CA ASP A 201 8.28 -6.81 11.88
C ASP A 201 6.95 -6.19 12.30
N LYS A 202 6.61 -6.28 13.58
CA LYS A 202 5.43 -5.66 14.15
C LYS A 202 5.70 -4.27 14.74
N GLU A 203 6.88 -3.70 14.53
CA GLU A 203 7.14 -2.30 14.86
C GLU A 203 6.27 -1.38 13.97
N PRO A 204 5.43 -0.50 14.54
CA PRO A 204 4.56 0.36 13.73
C PRO A 204 5.27 1.21 12.69
N ALA A 205 6.45 1.76 13.02
CA ALA A 205 7.23 2.59 12.11
C ALA A 205 7.70 1.83 10.87
N VAL A 206 8.12 0.58 11.04
CA VAL A 206 8.52 -0.31 9.94
C VAL A 206 7.31 -0.59 9.04
N ARG A 207 6.15 -0.90 9.62
CA ARG A 207 4.95 -1.23 8.83
C ARG A 207 4.42 -0.02 8.05
N LEU A 208 4.40 1.16 8.68
CA LEU A 208 4.03 2.41 8.00
C LEU A 208 5.00 2.75 6.85
N ARG A 209 6.29 2.45 7.01
CA ARG A 209 7.27 2.62 5.93
C ARG A 209 6.97 1.71 4.74
N VAL A 210 6.62 0.43 4.96
CA VAL A 210 6.21 -0.47 3.87
C VAL A 210 5.01 0.08 3.12
N LEU A 211 4.00 0.60 3.82
CA LEU A 211 2.84 1.22 3.17
C LEU A 211 3.26 2.44 2.32
N ALA A 212 4.11 3.32 2.84
CA ALA A 212 4.61 4.45 2.05
C ALA A 212 5.43 3.99 0.83
N ASP A 213 6.28 2.99 0.99
CA ASP A 213 7.11 2.44 -0.10
C ASP A 213 6.26 1.74 -1.16
N ALA A 214 5.21 1.00 -0.78
CA ALA A 214 4.26 0.41 -1.73
C ALA A 214 3.58 1.48 -2.58
N GLY A 215 3.23 2.61 -1.96
CA GLY A 215 2.73 3.79 -2.65
C GLY A 215 3.71 4.39 -3.65
N ARG A 216 4.98 4.55 -3.26
CA ARG A 216 6.05 5.05 -4.14
C ARG A 216 6.31 4.13 -5.33
N VAL A 217 6.21 2.83 -5.14
CA VAL A 217 6.37 1.82 -6.20
C VAL A 217 5.11 1.74 -7.09
N GLY A 218 3.96 2.22 -6.60
CA GLY A 218 2.67 2.16 -7.29
C GLY A 218 2.07 0.76 -7.27
N VAL A 219 2.09 0.08 -6.11
CA VAL A 219 1.47 -1.24 -5.92
C VAL A 219 0.09 -1.06 -5.28
N PRO A 220 -1.01 -1.50 -5.92
CA PRO A 220 -2.31 -1.62 -5.24
C PRO A 220 -2.17 -2.48 -3.99
N PHE A 221 -2.47 -1.90 -2.83
CA PHE A 221 -2.09 -2.48 -1.55
C PHE A 221 -3.26 -2.62 -0.58
N THR A 222 -3.42 -3.81 -0.02
CA THR A 222 -4.39 -4.10 1.05
C THR A 222 -3.71 -3.93 2.40
N THR A 223 -4.36 -3.18 3.31
CA THR A 223 -3.90 -3.05 4.70
C THR A 223 -5.10 -3.09 5.64
N GLY A 224 -4.89 -2.82 6.94
CA GLY A 224 -5.96 -2.91 7.91
C GLY A 224 -5.49 -2.89 9.35
N ILE A 225 -6.44 -2.97 10.26
CA ILE A 225 -6.23 -3.03 11.70
C ILE A 225 -6.84 -4.29 12.30
N LEU A 226 -6.23 -4.77 13.39
CA LEU A 226 -6.75 -5.86 14.20
C LEU A 226 -7.20 -5.28 15.54
N ILE A 227 -8.48 -5.45 15.86
CA ILE A 227 -9.07 -4.89 17.07
C ILE A 227 -9.18 -5.91 18.20
N GLY A 228 -9.05 -5.45 19.44
CA GLY A 228 -9.16 -6.27 20.65
C GLY A 228 -7.88 -7.02 21.01
N ILE A 229 -6.71 -6.50 20.60
CA ILE A 229 -5.40 -7.05 20.97
C ILE A 229 -4.76 -6.32 22.15
N GLY A 230 -5.48 -5.35 22.73
CA GLY A 230 -5.06 -4.55 23.88
C GLY A 230 -4.87 -3.08 23.56
N GLU A 231 -5.20 -2.64 22.35
CA GLU A 231 -5.21 -1.24 21.94
C GLU A 231 -6.36 -0.48 22.61
N THR A 232 -6.14 0.80 22.90
CA THR A 232 -7.16 1.74 23.35
C THR A 232 -7.97 2.27 22.16
N LEU A 233 -9.14 2.86 22.41
CA LEU A 233 -9.93 3.49 21.36
C LEU A 233 -9.20 4.66 20.68
N ALA A 234 -8.36 5.39 21.43
CA ALA A 234 -7.52 6.45 20.87
C ALA A 234 -6.49 5.87 19.91
N GLU A 235 -5.73 4.85 20.32
CA GLU A 235 -4.74 4.18 19.45
C GLU A 235 -5.39 3.53 18.21
N ARG A 236 -6.60 2.99 18.36
CA ARG A 236 -7.38 2.47 17.23
C ARG A 236 -7.75 3.57 16.24
N ALA A 237 -8.20 4.73 16.74
CA ALA A 237 -8.47 5.89 15.89
C ALA A 237 -7.20 6.40 15.22
N GLU A 238 -6.10 6.56 15.95
CA GLU A 238 -4.79 6.95 15.40
C GLU A 238 -4.34 6.03 14.26
N SER A 239 -4.53 4.71 14.41
CA SER A 239 -4.20 3.73 13.37
C SER A 239 -4.99 3.98 12.07
N LEU A 240 -6.28 4.29 12.17
CA LEU A 240 -7.12 4.62 11.00
C LEU A 240 -6.67 5.94 10.34
N PHE A 241 -6.28 6.95 11.13
CA PHE A 241 -5.77 8.21 10.59
C PHE A 241 -4.38 8.05 9.95
N ALA A 242 -3.53 7.17 10.47
CA ALA A 242 -2.24 6.85 9.86
C ALA A 242 -2.43 6.18 8.49
N ILE A 243 -3.37 5.23 8.38
CA ILE A 243 -3.75 4.62 7.10
C ILE A 243 -4.32 5.69 6.15
N ARG A 244 -5.22 6.56 6.64
CA ARG A 244 -5.78 7.66 5.83
C ARG A 244 -4.69 8.57 5.27
N ALA A 245 -3.69 8.94 6.07
CA ALA A 245 -2.60 9.81 5.63
C ALA A 245 -1.84 9.19 4.46
N VAL A 246 -1.42 7.93 4.60
CA VAL A 246 -0.69 7.19 3.56
C VAL A 246 -1.56 6.96 2.31
N ALA A 247 -2.83 6.61 2.50
CA ALA A 247 -3.77 6.41 1.40
C ALA A 247 -3.99 7.70 0.59
N ARG A 248 -4.12 8.86 1.25
CA ARG A 248 -4.26 10.16 0.58
C ARG A 248 -2.98 10.61 -0.12
N GLU A 249 -1.82 10.36 0.49
CA GLU A 249 -0.53 10.79 -0.06
C GLU A 249 -0.20 10.07 -1.36
N TYR A 250 -0.50 8.77 -1.45
CA TYR A 250 -0.03 7.92 -2.54
C TYR A 250 -1.13 7.28 -3.40
N GLY A 251 -2.39 7.29 -2.97
CA GLY A 251 -3.51 6.77 -3.75
C GLY A 251 -3.50 5.26 -4.05
N HIS A 252 -2.63 4.49 -3.38
CA HIS A 252 -2.38 3.08 -3.68
C HIS A 252 -3.11 2.08 -2.76
N VAL A 253 -3.61 2.56 -1.60
CA VAL A 253 -4.35 1.72 -0.67
C VAL A 253 -5.71 1.44 -1.27
N GLN A 254 -5.94 0.20 -1.71
CA GLN A 254 -7.18 -0.19 -2.36
C GLN A 254 -8.25 -0.65 -1.37
N GLU A 255 -7.82 -1.20 -0.23
CA GLU A 255 -8.69 -1.83 0.75
C GLU A 255 -8.14 -1.66 2.17
N VAL A 256 -9.05 -1.40 3.12
CA VAL A 256 -8.78 -1.40 4.56
C VAL A 256 -9.64 -2.44 5.26
N ILE A 257 -8.99 -3.46 5.82
CA ILE A 257 -9.60 -4.54 6.58
C ILE A 257 -9.71 -4.14 8.04
N VAL A 258 -10.91 -4.24 8.60
CA VAL A 258 -11.15 -4.18 10.05
C VAL A 258 -11.44 -5.59 10.54
N GLN A 259 -10.45 -6.21 11.19
CA GLN A 259 -10.57 -7.57 11.68
C GLN A 259 -10.70 -7.58 13.21
N ASN A 260 -11.62 -8.40 13.73
CA ASN A 260 -11.73 -8.67 15.16
C ASN A 260 -10.77 -9.77 15.61
N PHE A 261 -10.13 -9.57 16.76
CA PHE A 261 -9.42 -10.64 17.46
C PHE A 261 -10.40 -11.74 17.90
N ARG A 262 -9.99 -12.98 17.66
CA ARG A 262 -10.63 -14.20 18.14
C ARG A 262 -9.60 -14.98 18.95
N SER A 263 -9.96 -15.30 20.18
CA SER A 263 -9.15 -16.10 21.09
C SER A 263 -8.94 -17.51 20.53
N LYS A 264 -7.71 -18.01 20.67
CA LYS A 264 -7.30 -19.31 20.12
C LYS A 264 -6.53 -20.08 21.19
N PRO A 265 -6.87 -21.35 21.47
CA PRO A 265 -6.29 -22.12 22.58
C PRO A 265 -4.76 -22.21 22.57
N ASP A 266 -4.15 -22.30 21.39
CA ASP A 266 -2.72 -22.53 21.20
C ASP A 266 -1.89 -21.24 21.08
N THR A 267 -2.37 -20.14 21.66
CA THR A 267 -1.73 -18.82 21.58
C THR A 267 -1.42 -18.25 22.96
N ALA A 268 -0.46 -17.33 23.06
CA ALA A 268 -0.16 -16.64 24.31
C ALA A 268 -1.36 -15.82 24.80
N MET A 269 -2.22 -15.38 23.88
CA MET A 269 -3.45 -14.62 24.13
C MET A 269 -4.69 -15.49 24.27
N ARG A 270 -4.56 -16.81 24.52
CA ARG A 270 -5.70 -17.73 24.72
C ARG A 270 -6.71 -17.31 25.81
N ALA A 271 -6.29 -16.48 26.77
CA ALA A 271 -7.14 -15.99 27.85
C ALA A 271 -7.66 -14.57 27.60
N THR A 272 -7.28 -13.93 26.50
CA THR A 272 -7.80 -12.63 26.09
C THR A 272 -9.20 -12.81 25.52
N PRO A 273 -10.22 -12.03 25.93
CA PRO A 273 -11.55 -12.11 25.36
C PRO A 273 -11.58 -11.75 23.88
N ASP A 274 -12.52 -12.35 23.13
CA ASP A 274 -12.78 -11.95 21.74
C ASP A 274 -13.20 -10.48 21.65
N ALA A 275 -12.86 -9.82 20.55
CA ALA A 275 -13.43 -8.50 20.28
C ALA A 275 -14.91 -8.64 19.88
N GLY A 276 -15.78 -7.96 20.63
CA GLY A 276 -17.23 -8.03 20.43
C GLY A 276 -17.71 -7.43 19.11
N LEU A 277 -18.82 -7.95 18.59
CA LEU A 277 -19.38 -7.54 17.29
C LEU A 277 -19.84 -6.07 17.26
N THR A 278 -20.33 -5.53 18.38
CA THR A 278 -20.61 -4.10 18.54
C THR A 278 -19.37 -3.25 18.29
N ALA A 279 -18.23 -3.63 18.88
CA ALA A 279 -16.97 -2.92 18.72
C ALA A 279 -16.41 -3.05 17.29
N LEU A 280 -16.60 -4.20 16.65
CA LEU A 280 -16.29 -4.41 15.24
C LEU A 280 -17.12 -3.47 14.35
N ALA A 281 -18.44 -3.47 14.50
CA ALA A 281 -19.36 -2.63 13.73
C ALA A 281 -19.08 -1.13 13.93
N ALA A 282 -18.85 -0.69 15.16
CA ALA A 282 -18.46 0.69 15.45
C ALA A 282 -17.13 1.05 14.77
N THR A 283 -16.15 0.14 14.77
CA THR A 283 -14.86 0.37 14.13
C THR A 283 -14.97 0.43 12.61
N VAL A 284 -15.73 -0.47 11.99
CA VAL A 284 -16.01 -0.42 10.54
C VAL A 284 -16.67 0.91 10.16
N ALA A 285 -17.66 1.34 10.93
CA ALA A 285 -18.35 2.60 10.67
C ALA A 285 -17.44 3.82 10.82
N VAL A 286 -16.59 3.84 11.86
CA VAL A 286 -15.59 4.91 12.01
C VAL A 286 -14.54 4.85 10.90
N ALA A 287 -14.08 3.67 10.49
CA ALA A 287 -13.15 3.52 9.37
C ALA A 287 -13.73 4.10 8.08
N ARG A 288 -14.99 3.77 7.75
CA ARG A 288 -15.72 4.35 6.61
C ARG A 288 -15.78 5.87 6.65
N LEU A 289 -16.09 6.45 7.81
CA LEU A 289 -16.20 7.91 7.97
C LEU A 289 -14.84 8.62 7.90
N VAL A 290 -13.78 8.01 8.44
CA VAL A 290 -12.42 8.57 8.47
C VAL A 290 -11.76 8.46 7.10
N LEU A 291 -11.87 7.31 6.43
CA LEU A 291 -11.22 7.01 5.16
C LEU A 291 -11.99 7.60 3.97
N GLY A 292 -13.30 7.82 4.13
CA GLY A 292 -14.15 8.46 3.14
C GLY A 292 -14.90 7.49 2.21
N PRO A 293 -15.63 8.05 1.22
CA PRO A 293 -16.54 7.27 0.38
C PRO A 293 -15.83 6.36 -0.63
N THR A 294 -14.62 6.69 -1.07
CA THR A 294 -13.91 5.96 -2.13
C THR A 294 -13.13 4.74 -1.63
N MET A 295 -12.76 4.72 -0.35
CA MET A 295 -11.99 3.61 0.23
C MET A 295 -12.85 2.35 0.30
N ARG A 296 -12.28 1.18 0.01
CA ARG A 296 -12.98 -0.10 0.19
C ARG A 296 -12.76 -0.58 1.62
N VAL A 297 -13.84 -0.89 2.32
CA VAL A 297 -13.79 -1.27 3.73
C VAL A 297 -14.35 -2.66 3.87
N GLN A 298 -13.53 -3.54 4.41
CA GLN A 298 -13.84 -4.95 4.56
C GLN A 298 -13.85 -5.35 6.05
N ALA A 299 -14.69 -6.31 6.41
CA ALA A 299 -14.54 -7.10 7.62
C ALA A 299 -14.70 -8.59 7.28
N PRO A 300 -13.92 -9.51 7.88
CA PRO A 300 -13.96 -10.93 7.51
C PRO A 300 -15.33 -11.56 7.82
N PRO A 301 -16.03 -12.14 6.82
CA PRO A 301 -17.39 -12.62 7.00
C PRO A 301 -17.47 -13.90 7.85
N ASN A 302 -16.41 -14.72 7.87
CA ASN A 302 -16.31 -15.91 8.72
C ASN A 302 -16.17 -15.59 10.22
N LEU A 303 -15.87 -14.34 10.59
CA LEU A 303 -15.60 -13.95 11.98
C LEU A 303 -16.77 -13.20 12.65
N VAL A 304 -17.92 -13.11 11.99
CA VAL A 304 -19.11 -12.39 12.50
C VAL A 304 -20.31 -13.28 12.86
N GLY A 305 -20.19 -14.59 12.69
CA GLY A 305 -21.30 -15.51 12.96
C GLY A 305 -22.49 -15.20 12.03
N GLY A 306 -23.63 -14.82 12.61
CA GLY A 306 -24.85 -14.46 11.86
C GLY A 306 -24.99 -12.97 11.51
N GLU A 307 -24.08 -12.11 11.95
CA GLU A 307 -24.26 -10.65 11.94
C GLU A 307 -23.82 -9.96 10.62
N HIS A 308 -24.01 -10.61 9.47
CA HIS A 308 -23.66 -10.04 8.16
C HIS A 308 -24.40 -8.72 7.88
N ALA A 309 -25.70 -8.67 8.20
CA ALA A 309 -26.50 -7.45 8.04
C ALA A 309 -25.99 -6.27 8.88
N LEU A 310 -25.42 -6.54 10.07
CA LEU A 310 -24.83 -5.51 10.92
C LEU A 310 -23.60 -4.89 10.25
N LEU A 311 -22.72 -5.70 9.63
CA LEU A 311 -21.55 -5.17 8.93
C LEU A 311 -21.92 -4.36 7.69
N LEU A 312 -22.93 -4.81 6.92
CA LEU A 312 -23.45 -4.04 5.79
C LEU A 312 -24.01 -2.68 6.23
N ARG A 313 -24.69 -2.62 7.38
CA ARG A 313 -25.11 -1.35 8.02
C ARG A 313 -23.95 -0.53 8.55
N ALA A 314 -22.86 -1.18 8.97
CA ALA A 314 -21.64 -0.49 9.39
C ALA A 314 -20.89 0.17 8.23
N GLY A 315 -21.20 -0.21 6.98
CA GLY A 315 -20.67 0.46 5.79
C GLY A 315 -19.50 -0.27 5.14
N ILE A 316 -19.37 -1.58 5.34
CA ILE A 316 -18.56 -2.40 4.42
C ILE A 316 -19.16 -2.33 3.02
N ASP A 317 -18.33 -2.46 2.00
CA ASP A 317 -18.74 -2.64 0.61
C ASP A 317 -18.06 -3.85 -0.04
N ASP A 318 -17.29 -4.60 0.75
CA ASP A 318 -16.56 -5.78 0.32
C ASP A 318 -16.54 -6.84 1.42
N TRP A 319 -16.78 -8.10 1.04
CA TRP A 319 -16.67 -9.27 1.91
C TRP A 319 -15.25 -9.86 1.95
N GLY A 320 -14.35 -9.41 1.08
CA GLY A 320 -12.97 -9.84 0.99
C GLY A 320 -12.78 -11.10 0.14
N GLY A 321 -11.61 -11.72 0.31
CA GLY A 321 -11.26 -12.98 -0.33
C GLY A 321 -11.96 -14.19 0.31
N VAL A 322 -12.86 -14.86 -0.43
CA VAL A 322 -13.59 -16.05 0.00
C VAL A 322 -13.14 -17.26 -0.83
N SER A 323 -12.87 -18.38 -0.17
CA SER A 323 -12.34 -19.57 -0.82
C SER A 323 -13.32 -20.74 -0.78
N PRO A 324 -13.72 -21.29 -1.93
CA PRO A 324 -14.52 -22.52 -2.00
C PRO A 324 -13.66 -23.80 -1.88
N VAL A 325 -12.33 -23.69 -1.94
CA VAL A 325 -11.40 -24.85 -2.02
C VAL A 325 -10.60 -25.00 -0.72
N THR A 326 -9.84 -23.96 -0.37
CA THR A 326 -8.92 -23.95 0.78
C THR A 326 -9.58 -23.37 2.04
N PRO A 327 -9.21 -23.84 3.24
CA PRO A 327 -9.69 -23.26 4.50
C PRO A 327 -9.05 -21.89 4.78
N ASP A 328 -9.55 -21.19 5.81
CA ASP A 328 -8.84 -20.04 6.38
C ASP A 328 -7.69 -20.55 7.26
N HIS A 329 -6.46 -20.53 6.76
CA HIS A 329 -5.30 -20.96 7.53
C HIS A 329 -4.93 -20.00 8.69
N VAL A 330 -5.43 -18.76 8.68
CA VAL A 330 -5.23 -17.78 9.75
C VAL A 330 -6.22 -18.01 10.89
N ASN A 331 -7.48 -18.35 10.55
CA ASN A 331 -8.55 -18.66 11.50
C ASN A 331 -9.17 -20.04 11.21
N PRO A 332 -8.43 -21.15 11.44
CA PRO A 332 -8.87 -22.49 11.03
C PRO A 332 -10.17 -22.96 11.72
N GLY A 333 -10.52 -22.38 12.87
CA GLY A 333 -11.79 -22.65 13.56
C GLY A 333 -13.01 -21.90 13.00
N HIS A 334 -12.81 -21.07 11.97
CA HIS A 334 -13.84 -20.22 11.37
C HIS A 334 -13.81 -20.40 9.83
N PRO A 335 -14.51 -21.41 9.29
CA PRO A 335 -14.50 -21.70 7.86
C PRO A 335 -15.10 -20.56 7.03
N TRP A 336 -14.70 -20.48 5.77
CA TRP A 336 -15.30 -19.53 4.83
C TRP A 336 -16.80 -19.80 4.67
N PRO A 337 -17.65 -18.75 4.67
CA PRO A 337 -19.06 -18.92 4.30
C PRO A 337 -19.18 -19.34 2.84
N ARG A 338 -20.26 -20.04 2.50
CA ARG A 338 -20.53 -20.35 1.09
C ARG A 338 -20.88 -19.06 0.35
N ILE A 339 -20.44 -18.96 -0.90
CA ILE A 339 -20.69 -17.77 -1.73
C ILE A 339 -22.20 -17.52 -1.91
N ASP A 340 -23.00 -18.58 -2.10
CA ASP A 340 -24.46 -18.46 -2.21
C ASP A 340 -25.11 -17.91 -0.93
N GLU A 341 -24.56 -18.24 0.25
CA GLU A 341 -25.04 -17.72 1.53
C GLU A 341 -24.71 -16.23 1.66
N LEU A 342 -23.50 -15.82 1.26
CA LEU A 342 -23.13 -14.40 1.20
C LEU A 342 -23.99 -13.62 0.20
N ALA A 343 -24.34 -14.22 -0.93
CA ALA A 343 -25.26 -13.62 -1.90
C ALA A 343 -26.64 -13.40 -1.27
N ALA A 344 -27.20 -14.42 -0.62
CA ALA A 344 -28.49 -14.33 0.07
C ALA A 344 -28.48 -13.30 1.21
N HIS A 345 -27.42 -13.23 2.00
CA HIS A 345 -27.26 -12.22 3.05
C HIS A 345 -27.16 -10.79 2.48
N SER A 346 -26.48 -10.63 1.35
CA SER A 346 -26.36 -9.34 0.66
C SER A 346 -27.71 -8.91 0.07
N GLU A 347 -28.40 -9.83 -0.60
CA GLU A 347 -29.72 -9.59 -1.21
C GLU A 347 -30.77 -9.24 -0.15
N ALA A 348 -30.80 -9.94 0.98
CA ALA A 348 -31.69 -9.65 2.10
C ALA A 348 -31.48 -8.24 2.69
N ALA A 349 -30.28 -7.68 2.52
CA ALA A 349 -29.94 -6.31 2.91
C ALA A 349 -30.08 -5.29 1.77
N GLY A 350 -30.56 -5.69 0.59
CA GLY A 350 -30.77 -4.84 -0.57
C GLY A 350 -29.54 -4.64 -1.46
N PHE A 351 -28.53 -5.51 -1.37
CA PHE A 351 -27.32 -5.45 -2.18
C PHE A 351 -27.23 -6.62 -3.16
N THR A 352 -26.64 -6.36 -4.33
CA THR A 352 -26.21 -7.39 -5.27
C THR A 352 -24.75 -7.74 -4.99
N LEU A 353 -24.46 -9.03 -4.77
CA LEU A 353 -23.10 -9.52 -4.66
C LEU A 353 -22.48 -9.64 -6.06
N ARG A 354 -21.28 -9.10 -6.26
CA ARG A 354 -20.51 -9.22 -7.51
C ARG A 354 -19.08 -9.67 -7.25
N GLU A 355 -18.53 -10.47 -8.14
CA GLU A 355 -17.14 -10.89 -8.03
C GLU A 355 -16.19 -9.77 -8.52
N ARG A 356 -15.10 -9.56 -7.80
CA ARG A 356 -13.97 -8.71 -8.22
C ARG A 356 -12.70 -9.55 -8.35
N LEU A 357 -11.70 -8.98 -9.00
CA LEU A 357 -10.34 -9.51 -8.96
C LEU A 357 -9.65 -9.16 -7.63
N THR A 358 -8.43 -9.67 -7.47
CA THR A 358 -7.58 -9.31 -6.32
C THR A 358 -7.25 -7.82 -6.28
N VAL A 359 -7.14 -7.19 -7.46
CA VAL A 359 -6.95 -5.76 -7.64
C VAL A 359 -8.29 -5.09 -7.94
N TYR A 360 -8.53 -3.93 -7.33
CA TYR A 360 -9.83 -3.26 -7.42
C TYR A 360 -10.07 -2.53 -8.75
N PRO A 361 -11.35 -2.34 -9.14
CA PRO A 361 -11.71 -1.78 -10.45
C PRO A 361 -11.01 -0.47 -10.85
N PRO A 362 -10.85 0.54 -9.97
CA PRO A 362 -10.17 1.78 -10.36
C PRO A 362 -8.73 1.54 -10.84
N TYR A 363 -8.02 0.57 -10.27
CA TYR A 363 -6.64 0.23 -10.65
C TYR A 363 -6.60 -0.65 -11.90
N VAL A 364 -7.58 -1.56 -12.06
CA VAL A 364 -7.74 -2.37 -13.28
C VAL A 364 -7.97 -1.47 -14.49
N LEU A 365 -8.91 -0.53 -14.39
CA LEU A 365 -9.26 0.39 -15.48
C LEU A 365 -8.16 1.41 -15.78
N ALA A 366 -7.39 1.81 -14.76
CA ALA A 366 -6.25 2.72 -14.93
C ALA A 366 -5.04 2.01 -15.58
N GLY A 367 -4.84 0.72 -15.34
CA GLY A 367 -3.69 -0.03 -15.86
C GLY A 367 -2.37 0.51 -15.32
N SER A 368 -1.42 0.86 -16.20
CA SER A 368 -0.16 1.50 -15.80
C SER A 368 -0.40 2.91 -15.20
N PRO A 369 0.32 3.31 -14.14
CA PRO A 369 1.47 2.64 -13.56
C PRO A 369 1.12 1.60 -12.49
N TRP A 370 -0.15 1.36 -12.15
CA TRP A 370 -0.56 0.47 -11.05
C TRP A 370 -0.27 -1.00 -11.35
N ILE A 371 -0.63 -1.42 -12.56
CA ILE A 371 -0.38 -2.77 -13.06
C ILE A 371 0.91 -2.76 -13.88
N ASP A 372 1.84 -3.66 -13.58
CA ASP A 372 3.04 -3.85 -14.41
C ASP A 372 2.65 -4.34 -15.80
N ALA A 373 3.38 -3.90 -16.84
CA ALA A 373 3.08 -4.26 -18.23
C ALA A 373 3.03 -5.79 -18.44
N ARG A 374 3.85 -6.57 -17.72
CA ARG A 374 3.85 -8.04 -17.78
C ARG A 374 2.56 -8.68 -17.28
N LEU A 375 1.75 -7.94 -16.54
CA LEU A 375 0.50 -8.41 -15.94
C LEU A 375 -0.74 -7.90 -16.67
N HIS A 376 -0.62 -6.97 -17.64
CA HIS A 376 -1.77 -6.42 -18.36
C HIS A 376 -2.61 -7.52 -19.03
N ALA A 377 -1.97 -8.43 -19.78
CA ALA A 377 -2.66 -9.53 -20.45
C ALA A 377 -3.30 -10.53 -19.47
N HIS A 378 -2.70 -10.70 -18.28
CA HIS A 378 -3.22 -11.58 -17.23
C HIS A 378 -4.45 -10.99 -16.57
N VAL A 379 -4.41 -9.69 -16.22
CA VAL A 379 -5.55 -8.97 -15.62
C VAL A 379 -6.68 -8.82 -16.63
N ALA A 380 -6.39 -8.41 -17.86
CA ALA A 380 -7.39 -8.23 -18.91
C ALA A 380 -8.11 -9.54 -19.29
N ALA A 381 -7.46 -10.69 -19.12
CA ALA A 381 -8.08 -11.98 -19.36
C ALA A 381 -9.22 -12.33 -18.39
N LEU A 382 -9.24 -11.70 -17.22
CA LEU A 382 -10.19 -12.00 -16.14
C LEU A 382 -11.06 -10.79 -15.76
N ALA A 383 -10.78 -9.61 -16.30
CA ALA A 383 -11.48 -8.38 -16.00
C ALA A 383 -12.56 -8.08 -17.04
N ASP A 384 -13.73 -7.64 -16.58
CA ASP A 384 -14.68 -6.95 -17.43
C ASP A 384 -14.11 -5.57 -17.80
N PRO A 385 -13.93 -5.25 -19.09
CA PRO A 385 -13.23 -4.04 -19.52
C PRO A 385 -14.02 -2.74 -19.28
N ALA A 386 -15.33 -2.83 -19.07
CA ALA A 386 -16.18 -1.66 -18.83
C ALA A 386 -16.23 -1.30 -17.35
N THR A 387 -16.24 -2.30 -16.48
CA THR A 387 -16.46 -2.13 -15.05
C THR A 387 -15.21 -2.33 -14.21
N GLY A 388 -14.19 -3.04 -14.71
CA GLY A 388 -13.01 -3.45 -13.96
C GLY A 388 -13.27 -4.53 -12.90
N LEU A 389 -14.50 -5.04 -12.79
CA LEU A 389 -14.85 -6.20 -11.97
C LEU A 389 -14.36 -7.49 -12.64
N ALA A 390 -14.53 -8.63 -11.96
CA ALA A 390 -14.24 -9.91 -12.60
C ALA A 390 -15.25 -10.18 -13.72
N ASP A 391 -14.75 -10.62 -14.88
CA ASP A 391 -15.59 -11.30 -15.87
C ASP A 391 -15.92 -12.69 -15.34
N GLU A 392 -17.14 -12.85 -14.83
CA GLU A 392 -17.64 -14.09 -14.24
C GLU A 392 -17.73 -15.25 -15.26
N SER A 393 -17.70 -14.94 -16.57
CA SER A 393 -17.67 -15.93 -17.64
C SER A 393 -16.25 -16.35 -18.06
N ALA A 394 -15.23 -15.58 -17.68
CA ALA A 394 -13.84 -15.88 -18.00
C ALA A 394 -13.32 -17.09 -17.20
N THR A 395 -12.63 -18.00 -17.90
CA THR A 395 -11.92 -19.12 -17.29
C THR A 395 -10.45 -18.75 -17.08
N PRO A 396 -9.88 -18.95 -15.88
CA PRO A 396 -8.45 -18.79 -15.66
C PRO A 396 -7.65 -19.78 -16.50
N GLU A 397 -6.79 -19.24 -17.37
CA GLU A 397 -5.90 -20.01 -18.22
C GLU A 397 -4.50 -19.43 -18.14
N GLY A 398 -3.51 -20.32 -18.04
CA GLY A 398 -2.11 -19.96 -17.96
C GLY A 398 -1.64 -19.16 -19.16
N ARG A 399 -0.82 -18.12 -18.91
CA ARG A 399 -0.30 -17.23 -19.96
C ARG A 399 1.20 -17.00 -19.74
N PRO A 400 2.02 -16.91 -20.80
CA PRO A 400 3.44 -16.62 -20.64
C PRO A 400 3.68 -15.34 -19.82
N TRP A 401 4.57 -15.42 -18.84
CA TRP A 401 5.02 -14.27 -18.07
C TRP A 401 6.26 -13.70 -18.76
N GLN A 402 6.03 -13.01 -19.88
CA GLN A 402 7.05 -12.21 -20.55
C GLN A 402 6.52 -10.82 -20.82
N GLU A 403 7.43 -9.86 -20.90
CA GLU A 403 7.08 -8.55 -21.42
C GLU A 403 6.76 -8.71 -22.91
N PRO A 404 5.62 -8.19 -23.40
CA PRO A 404 5.28 -8.29 -24.82
C PRO A 404 6.40 -7.70 -25.67
N ASP A 405 6.83 -8.42 -26.72
CA ASP A 405 7.83 -7.94 -27.66
C ASP A 405 7.42 -6.59 -28.26
N GLY A 406 8.31 -5.59 -28.19
CA GLY A 406 8.04 -4.23 -28.65
C GLY A 406 7.30 -3.33 -27.65
N GLY A 407 6.94 -3.84 -26.47
CA GLY A 407 6.23 -3.11 -25.43
C GLY A 407 4.80 -2.77 -25.85
N GLU A 408 3.80 -3.49 -25.31
CA GLU A 408 2.37 -3.20 -25.54
C GLU A 408 1.89 -1.85 -24.98
N ILE A 409 2.80 -1.01 -24.48
CA ILE A 409 2.53 0.42 -24.38
C ILE A 409 2.62 0.99 -25.80
N GLY A 410 1.57 0.79 -26.60
CA GLY A 410 1.34 1.66 -27.76
C GLY A 410 1.54 3.08 -27.26
N THR A 411 2.54 3.80 -27.76
CA THR A 411 3.05 4.95 -27.02
C THR A 411 1.95 5.98 -26.81
N THR A 412 1.48 6.13 -25.58
CA THR A 412 0.41 7.06 -25.24
C THR A 412 1.04 8.41 -24.90
N GLY A 413 0.74 9.41 -25.73
CA GLY A 413 1.37 10.74 -25.71
C GLY A 413 2.28 10.98 -26.92
N ARG A 414 2.98 12.13 -26.97
CA ARG A 414 3.96 12.40 -28.05
C ARG A 414 5.21 11.53 -27.86
N ALA A 415 5.20 10.34 -28.46
CA ALA A 415 6.37 9.47 -28.63
C ALA A 415 7.41 10.04 -29.60
N ASP A 416 6.90 10.83 -30.54
CA ASP A 416 7.59 11.38 -31.70
C ASP A 416 8.23 12.73 -31.39
N LEU A 417 8.46 13.10 -30.12
CA LEU A 417 9.08 14.39 -29.77
C LEU A 417 10.42 14.62 -30.46
N HIS A 418 11.16 13.54 -30.76
CA HIS A 418 12.43 13.58 -31.49
C HIS A 418 12.30 13.95 -32.97
N THR A 419 11.08 13.96 -33.52
CA THR A 419 10.76 14.38 -34.89
C THR A 419 9.81 15.57 -34.89
N THR A 420 8.76 15.57 -34.06
CA THR A 420 7.73 16.61 -34.06
C THR A 420 8.13 17.91 -33.38
N VAL A 421 9.09 17.92 -32.46
CA VAL A 421 9.63 19.18 -31.92
C VAL A 421 10.41 19.93 -33.00
N ASP A 422 11.16 19.20 -33.81
CA ASP A 422 11.97 19.78 -34.89
C ASP A 422 11.12 20.20 -36.09
N THR A 423 10.02 19.50 -36.38
CA THR A 423 9.16 19.83 -37.54
C THR A 423 7.99 20.76 -37.21
N ALA A 424 7.44 20.73 -35.99
CA ALA A 424 6.22 21.46 -35.62
C ALA A 424 6.39 22.41 -34.42
N GLY A 425 7.57 22.45 -33.80
CA GLY A 425 7.85 23.28 -32.64
C GLY A 425 7.23 22.78 -31.33
N ARG A 426 7.59 23.44 -30.23
CA ARG A 426 7.05 23.14 -28.90
C ARG A 426 5.66 23.74 -28.74
N SER A 427 4.66 22.92 -28.39
CA SER A 427 3.34 23.43 -27.96
C SER A 427 3.39 23.75 -26.46
N SER A 428 2.69 24.79 -26.03
CA SER A 428 2.54 25.17 -24.61
C SER A 428 1.38 24.44 -23.91
N ASP A 429 0.77 23.45 -24.57
CA ASP A 429 -0.33 22.68 -24.00
C ASP A 429 0.21 21.78 -22.90
N ARG A 430 -0.06 22.16 -21.65
CA ARG A 430 0.39 21.43 -20.47
C ARG A 430 -0.44 20.15 -20.37
N ARG A 431 0.22 19.03 -20.05
CA ARG A 431 -0.46 17.82 -19.57
C ARG A 431 -1.38 18.21 -18.40
N GLY A 432 -2.68 18.00 -18.54
CA GLY A 432 -3.68 18.40 -17.54
C GLY A 432 -3.72 17.52 -16.29
N ASP A 433 -2.91 16.46 -16.25
CA ASP A 433 -2.82 15.46 -15.17
C ASP A 433 -1.58 15.65 -14.27
N PHE A 434 -0.77 16.69 -14.50
CA PHE A 434 0.48 16.92 -13.77
C PHE A 434 0.29 17.04 -12.25
N ASP A 435 -0.86 17.57 -11.83
CA ASP A 435 -1.18 17.81 -10.42
C ASP A 435 -1.65 16.54 -9.68
N SER A 436 -1.92 15.43 -10.37
CA SER A 436 -2.45 14.21 -9.77
C SER A 436 -1.62 12.95 -10.01
N VAL A 437 -0.78 12.92 -11.06
CA VAL A 437 0.05 11.75 -11.39
C VAL A 437 1.18 11.51 -10.38
N TYR A 438 1.62 12.54 -9.67
CA TYR A 438 2.78 12.48 -8.77
C TYR A 438 2.46 12.74 -7.29
N GLY A 439 1.18 12.70 -6.92
CA GLY A 439 0.71 12.97 -5.55
C GLY A 439 0.19 14.39 -5.37
N ASP A 440 -0.37 14.66 -4.19
CA ASP A 440 -1.01 15.92 -3.84
C ASP A 440 0.03 17.01 -3.52
N TRP A 441 0.27 17.92 -4.48
CA TRP A 441 1.19 19.04 -4.31
C TRP A 441 0.82 20.00 -3.17
N ASP A 442 -0.44 20.03 -2.73
CA ASP A 442 -0.85 20.85 -1.59
C ASP A 442 -0.33 20.25 -0.27
N ALA A 443 -0.26 18.91 -0.17
CA ALA A 443 0.32 18.23 0.99
C ALA A 443 1.84 18.44 1.12
N LEU A 444 2.55 18.59 0.00
CA LEU A 444 3.99 18.90 0.00
C LEU A 444 4.25 20.35 0.43
N ARG A 445 3.36 21.28 0.05
CA ARG A 445 3.46 22.70 0.37
C ARG A 445 3.34 22.99 1.86
N GLU A 446 2.57 22.19 2.60
CA GLU A 446 2.47 22.28 4.06
C GLU A 446 3.78 21.92 4.80
N ARG A 447 4.73 21.24 4.13
CA ARG A 447 6.01 20.81 4.71
C ARG A 447 7.19 21.74 4.40
N ALA A 448 7.03 22.73 3.52
CA ALA A 448 8.12 23.63 3.12
C ALA A 448 8.15 24.93 3.97
N PRO A 449 9.30 25.35 4.53
CA PRO A 449 9.41 26.61 5.28
C PRO A 449 9.30 27.83 4.36
N GLY A 450 8.57 28.87 4.80
CA GLY A 450 8.27 30.08 4.01
C GLY A 450 9.44 31.05 3.83
N ARG A 451 9.45 31.78 2.70
CA ARG A 451 10.50 32.75 2.32
C ARG A 451 10.40 34.08 3.11
N GLY A 452 11.52 34.53 3.69
CA GLY A 452 11.66 35.81 4.42
C GLY A 452 12.10 37.02 3.55
N ALA A 453 12.04 38.22 4.13
CA ALA A 453 12.26 39.54 3.52
C ALA A 453 13.77 39.94 3.38
N PRO A 454 14.16 40.97 2.60
CA PRO A 454 15.56 41.19 2.17
C PRO A 454 16.47 41.77 3.28
N ALA A 455 17.71 41.24 3.37
CA ALA A 455 18.69 41.53 4.41
C ALA A 455 19.91 42.35 3.93
N ARG A 456 20.60 43.03 4.86
CA ARG A 456 21.93 43.65 4.68
C ARG A 456 22.99 42.55 4.75
N LEU A 457 24.02 42.64 3.90
CA LEU A 457 25.10 41.64 3.85
C LEU A 457 25.89 41.59 5.16
N ASP A 458 26.12 40.39 5.67
CA ASP A 458 26.90 40.13 6.87
C ASP A 458 28.40 40.48 6.65
N GLY A 459 29.10 40.87 7.72
CA GLY A 459 30.51 41.28 7.66
C GLY A 459 31.43 40.18 7.15
N ASP A 460 31.09 38.93 7.46
CA ASP A 460 31.87 37.74 7.13
C ASP A 460 31.77 37.41 5.63
N VAL A 461 30.56 37.49 5.06
CA VAL A 461 30.32 37.34 3.60
C VAL A 461 31.08 38.39 2.80
N LYS A 462 31.21 39.62 3.33
CA LYS A 462 31.97 40.68 2.66
C LYS A 462 33.47 40.39 2.62
N ALA A 463 34.03 39.83 3.70
CA ALA A 463 35.44 39.43 3.74
C ALA A 463 35.70 38.26 2.78
N ALA A 464 34.77 37.30 2.72
CA ALA A 464 34.86 36.18 1.82
C ALA A 464 34.77 36.59 0.34
N LEU A 465 33.88 37.54 0.00
CA LEU A 465 33.81 38.12 -1.36
C LEU A 465 35.10 38.83 -1.75
N ALA A 466 35.72 39.57 -0.83
CA ALA A 466 37.01 40.23 -1.09
C ALA A 466 38.16 39.22 -1.30
N LEU A 467 38.13 38.09 -0.58
CA LEU A 467 39.08 37.00 -0.79
C LEU A 467 38.87 36.33 -2.17
N ALA A 468 37.62 36.08 -2.54
CA ALA A 468 37.25 35.52 -3.84
C ALA A 468 37.67 36.43 -5.01
N GLU A 469 37.53 37.74 -4.86
CA GLU A 469 37.96 38.72 -5.87
C GLU A 469 39.48 38.81 -6.00
N ALA A 470 40.20 38.88 -4.88
CA ALA A 470 41.65 39.10 -4.89
C ALA A 470 42.46 37.84 -5.24
N ARG A 471 42.02 36.68 -4.74
CA ARG A 471 42.70 35.37 -4.94
C ARG A 471 41.70 34.22 -4.92
N PRO A 472 40.94 33.98 -6.02
CA PRO A 472 39.91 32.94 -6.07
C PRO A 472 40.43 31.54 -5.67
N SER A 473 41.67 31.20 -6.02
CA SER A 473 42.29 29.91 -5.69
C SER A 473 42.55 29.70 -4.20
N ALA A 474 42.55 30.75 -3.38
CA ALA A 474 42.71 30.64 -1.93
C ALA A 474 41.50 29.94 -1.28
N LEU A 475 40.32 29.97 -1.92
CA LEU A 475 39.12 29.26 -1.44
C LEU A 475 39.25 27.74 -1.50
N LEU A 476 40.28 27.21 -2.17
CA LEU A 476 40.60 25.78 -2.19
C LEU A 476 41.52 25.37 -1.02
N ASP A 477 42.10 26.34 -0.31
CA ASP A 477 42.94 26.07 0.85
C ASP A 477 42.04 25.73 2.06
N PRO A 478 42.25 24.60 2.75
CA PRO A 478 41.53 24.28 3.98
C PRO A 478 41.62 25.37 5.06
N ALA A 479 42.65 26.22 5.04
CA ALA A 479 42.77 27.36 5.94
C ALA A 479 41.71 28.47 5.69
N CYS A 480 41.02 28.44 4.54
CA CYS A 480 39.99 29.39 4.13
C CYS A 480 38.59 28.74 4.00
N GLU A 481 38.38 27.60 4.69
CA GLU A 481 37.10 26.86 4.67
C GLU A 481 35.92 27.69 5.18
N ALA A 482 36.15 28.57 6.16
CA ALA A 482 35.12 29.46 6.71
C ALA A 482 34.61 30.43 5.64
N GLU A 483 35.50 31.12 4.94
CA GLU A 483 35.18 32.06 3.88
C GLU A 483 34.49 31.35 2.69
N ALA A 484 34.93 30.14 2.34
CA ALA A 484 34.27 29.34 1.32
C ALA A 484 32.83 28.95 1.73
N THR A 485 32.63 28.60 3.00
CA THR A 485 31.31 28.26 3.56
C THR A 485 30.38 29.47 3.60
N ASP A 486 30.90 30.65 3.96
CA ASP A 486 30.13 31.90 4.00
C ASP A 486 29.63 32.30 2.61
N LEU A 487 30.42 32.05 1.56
CA LEU A 487 29.99 32.25 0.17
C LEU A 487 28.91 31.26 -0.27
N LEU A 488 28.90 30.02 0.23
CA LEU A 488 27.85 29.04 -0.06
C LEU A 488 26.50 29.44 0.54
N LEU A 489 26.52 30.25 1.62
CA LEU A 489 25.33 30.78 2.27
C LEU A 489 24.93 32.16 1.73
N ALA A 490 25.67 32.71 0.77
CA ALA A 490 25.38 34.02 0.19
C ALA A 490 24.02 34.03 -0.52
N ASP A 491 23.20 35.02 -0.19
CA ASP A 491 21.93 35.28 -0.83
C ASP A 491 21.83 36.71 -1.35
N GLY A 492 20.77 36.97 -2.12
CA GLY A 492 20.44 38.31 -2.60
C GLY A 492 21.64 39.04 -3.24
N PRO A 493 21.98 40.27 -2.79
CA PRO A 493 23.08 41.04 -3.37
C PRO A 493 24.47 40.40 -3.26
N ALA A 494 24.73 39.55 -2.27
CA ALA A 494 26.02 38.86 -2.14
C ALA A 494 26.14 37.72 -3.15
N LEU A 495 25.05 36.99 -3.38
CA LEU A 495 25.01 35.97 -4.43
C LEU A 495 25.25 36.59 -5.82
N GLU A 496 24.66 37.75 -6.10
CA GLU A 496 24.90 38.50 -7.34
C GLU A 496 26.36 38.96 -7.49
N ALA A 497 27.03 39.30 -6.39
CA ALA A 497 28.45 39.63 -6.41
C ALA A 497 29.31 38.38 -6.65
N LEU A 498 29.01 37.27 -5.96
CA LEU A 498 29.69 35.99 -6.14
C LEU A 498 29.53 35.45 -7.57
N ALA A 499 28.33 35.54 -8.13
CA ALA A 499 28.05 35.09 -9.49
C ALA A 499 28.87 35.87 -10.53
N ARG A 500 29.06 37.19 -10.33
CA ARG A 500 29.95 38.00 -11.18
C ARG A 500 31.41 37.55 -11.07
N LEU A 501 31.93 37.38 -9.86
CA LEU A 501 33.30 36.89 -9.67
C LEU A 501 33.51 35.49 -10.29
N ALA A 502 32.52 34.61 -10.17
CA ALA A 502 32.55 33.30 -10.81
C ALA A 502 32.50 33.39 -12.34
N ASP A 503 31.72 34.33 -12.89
CA ASP A 503 31.66 34.59 -14.32
C ASP A 503 32.97 35.18 -14.86
N ASP A 504 33.62 36.07 -14.11
CA ASP A 504 34.93 36.62 -14.45
C ASP A 504 35.99 35.50 -14.51
N VAL A 505 36.01 34.60 -13.50
CA VAL A 505 36.91 33.42 -13.49
C VAL A 505 36.60 32.49 -14.66
N ARG A 506 35.33 32.26 -14.99
CA ARG A 506 34.94 31.47 -16.16
C ARG A 506 35.42 32.15 -17.45
N ALA A 507 35.18 33.44 -17.60
CA ALA A 507 35.58 34.23 -18.78
C ALA A 507 37.09 34.16 -19.01
N ASP A 508 37.89 34.30 -17.94
CA ASP A 508 39.35 34.18 -18.00
C ASP A 508 39.83 32.80 -18.47
N VAL A 509 39.10 31.73 -18.12
CA VAL A 509 39.50 30.35 -18.44
C VAL A 509 39.00 29.88 -19.81
N VAL A 510 37.77 30.23 -20.20
CA VAL A 510 37.13 29.68 -21.41
C VAL A 510 36.60 30.72 -22.41
N GLY A 511 36.77 32.02 -22.14
CA GLY A 511 36.33 33.11 -23.03
C GLY A 511 34.81 33.31 -23.04
N ASP A 512 34.28 33.99 -24.05
CA ASP A 512 32.83 34.29 -24.16
C ASP A 512 31.99 33.09 -24.61
N ASP A 513 32.62 32.04 -25.13
CA ASP A 513 31.94 30.88 -25.69
C ASP A 513 31.42 29.96 -24.58
N VAL A 514 30.09 29.90 -24.44
CA VAL A 514 29.41 28.90 -23.59
C VAL A 514 29.04 27.70 -24.43
N THR A 515 29.57 26.52 -24.07
CA THR A 515 29.25 25.26 -24.75
C THR A 515 28.11 24.53 -24.05
N TYR A 516 27.31 23.79 -24.81
CA TYR A 516 26.28 22.90 -24.26
C TYR A 516 26.27 21.60 -25.04
N VAL A 517 25.88 20.51 -24.37
CA VAL A 517 25.59 19.23 -25.01
C VAL A 517 24.09 19.07 -25.07
N VAL A 518 23.55 18.75 -26.25
CA VAL A 518 22.18 18.26 -26.38
C VAL A 518 22.15 16.85 -25.78
N ASN A 519 21.90 16.79 -24.48
CA ASN A 519 21.79 15.55 -23.74
C ASN A 519 20.32 15.17 -23.56
N ARG A 520 20.04 13.87 -23.61
CA ARG A 520 18.76 13.31 -23.18
C ARG A 520 18.98 12.67 -21.82
N ASN A 521 18.48 13.29 -20.76
CA ASN A 521 18.42 12.63 -19.46
C ASN A 521 17.48 11.43 -19.57
N ILE A 522 18.05 10.23 -19.62
CA ILE A 522 17.30 8.99 -19.54
C ILE A 522 16.89 8.83 -18.07
N ASN A 523 15.73 9.39 -17.73
CA ASN A 523 15.08 9.15 -16.46
C ASN A 523 14.55 7.72 -16.45
N PHE A 524 15.39 6.78 -16.02
CA PHE A 524 14.96 5.41 -15.75
C PHE A 524 14.06 5.35 -14.49
N SER A 525 14.12 6.38 -13.63
CA SER A 525 13.21 6.58 -12.50
C SER A 525 13.14 8.06 -12.14
N ASN A 526 11.93 8.54 -11.83
CA ASN A 526 11.64 9.81 -11.17
C ASN A 526 11.26 9.62 -9.69
N VAL A 527 11.35 8.39 -9.17
CA VAL A 527 11.10 8.03 -7.78
C VAL A 527 12.43 7.96 -7.05
N CYS A 528 12.77 9.01 -6.30
CA CYS A 528 13.99 9.09 -5.50
C CYS A 528 13.69 8.65 -4.06
N TYR A 529 14.30 7.55 -3.60
CA TYR A 529 14.17 7.07 -2.21
C TYR A 529 14.70 8.07 -1.17
N VAL A 530 15.66 8.91 -1.55
CA VAL A 530 16.29 9.88 -0.64
C VAL A 530 15.28 10.96 -0.20
N GLY A 531 14.26 11.25 -1.03
CA GLY A 531 13.27 12.29 -0.73
C GLY A 531 13.90 13.65 -0.43
N CYS A 532 15.01 13.95 -1.12
CA CYS A 532 15.80 15.17 -0.96
C CYS A 532 15.04 16.43 -1.31
#